data_AF-A0AAN7BJ80-F1
#
_entry.id   AF-A0AAN7BJ80-F1
#
_cell.length_a   1.000
_cell.length_b   1.000
_cell.length_c   1.000
_cell.angle_alpha   90.00
_cell.angle_beta   90.00
_cell.angle_gamma   90.00
#
_symmetry.space_group_name_H-M   'P 1'
#
loop_
_entity.id
_entity.type
_entity.pdbx_description
1 polymer ?
#
loop_
_entity_poly.entity_id
_entity_poly.type
_entity_poly.pdbx_seq_one_letter_code
_entity_poly.pdbx_strand_id
1 'polypeptide(L)' 'MEMARYGIKVNSYAPGIVDTNIWDVIDEGLGSREGGVKRGDMLRKHNEERIALGRTSVPEDVANLVGFLAGEEADYVTG' A
#
# COMPACT_ATOMS: atom_id res chain seq x y z
N MET A 1 -13.38 -11.80 14.73
CA MET A 1 -14.07 -13.11 14.75
C MET A 1 -15.54 -13.07 15.19
N GLU A 2 -15.97 -12.16 16.07
CA GLU A 2 -17.37 -12.10 16.55
C GLU A 2 -18.41 -12.04 15.41
N MET A 3 -18.08 -11.39 14.30
CA MET A 3 -18.97 -11.21 13.16
C MET A 3 -19.08 -12.43 12.21
N ALA A 4 -18.16 -13.40 12.32
CA ALA A 4 -18.06 -14.52 11.37
C ALA A 4 -19.32 -15.41 11.36
N ARG A 5 -19.95 -15.60 12.54
CA ARG A 5 -21.21 -16.35 12.67
C ARG A 5 -22.39 -15.75 11.88
N TYR A 6 -22.26 -14.49 11.46
CA TYR A 6 -23.26 -13.78 10.65
C TYR A 6 -22.87 -13.74 9.16
N GLY A 7 -21.81 -14.46 8.76
CA GLY A 7 -21.30 -14.44 7.38
C GLY A 7 -20.56 -13.16 7.00
N ILE A 8 -20.20 -12.31 7.97
CA ILE A 8 -19.44 -11.08 7.73
C ILE A 8 -17.95 -11.37 7.86
N LYS A 9 -17.22 -11.17 6.76
CA LYS A 9 -15.76 -11.33 6.68
C LYS A 9 -15.08 -10.00 7.00
N VAL A 10 -14.09 -10.05 7.88
CA VAL A 10 -13.22 -8.92 8.23
C VAL A 10 -11.78 -9.32 7.95
N ASN A 11 -11.04 -8.44 7.28
CA ASN A 11 -9.62 -8.62 6.96
C ASN A 11 -8.91 -7.27 7.10
N SER A 12 -7.58 -7.32 7.20
CA SER A 12 -6.72 -6.14 7.17
C SER A 12 -5.66 -6.29 6.08
N TYR A 13 -5.27 -5.16 5.51
CA TYR A 13 -4.20 -5.10 4.53
C TYR A 13 -3.29 -3.92 4.87
N ALA A 14 -1.99 -4.20 5.01
CA ALA A 14 -0.96 -3.21 5.28
C ALA A 14 -0.10 -3.04 4.02
N PRO A 15 -0.47 -2.14 3.09
CA PRO A 15 0.35 -1.89 1.90
C PRO A 15 1.71 -1.31 2.26
N GLY A 16 2.70 -1.61 1.42
CA GLY A 16 3.97 -0.88 1.39
C GLY A 16 3.84 0.48 0.69
N ILE A 17 4.88 0.88 -0.04
CA ILE A 17 4.86 2.10 -0.86
C ILE A 17 3.96 1.89 -2.08
N VAL A 18 2.88 2.67 -2.15
CA VAL A 18 1.94 2.70 -3.29
C VAL A 18 1.95 4.07 -3.93
N ASP A 19 2.14 4.11 -5.25
CA ASP A 19 2.13 5.34 -6.03
C ASP A 19 0.74 5.98 -6.02
N THR A 20 0.57 6.93 -5.10
CA THR A 20 -0.65 7.69 -4.86
C THR A 20 -0.26 9.09 -4.44
N ASN A 21 -1.20 10.04 -4.54
CA ASN A 21 -0.95 11.44 -4.20
C ASN A 21 -0.47 11.68 -2.76
N ILE A 22 -0.58 10.71 -1.85
CA ILE A 22 0.00 10.84 -0.50
C ILE A 22 1.53 10.95 -0.53
N TRP A 23 2.17 10.32 -1.51
CA TRP A 23 3.63 10.33 -1.65
C TRP A 23 4.15 11.69 -2.10
N ASP A 24 3.34 12.52 -2.73
CA ASP A 24 3.70 13.90 -3.04
C ASP A 24 4.00 14.71 -1.78
N VAL A 25 3.18 14.53 -0.74
CA VAL A 25 3.32 15.23 0.55
C VAL A 25 4.47 14.63 1.37
N ILE A 26 4.60 13.31 1.36
CA ILE A 26 5.68 12.60 2.06
C ILE A 26 7.04 12.96 1.45
N ASP A 27 7.14 12.95 0.12
CA ASP A 27 8.36 13.27 -0.62
C ASP A 27 8.80 14.71 -0.38
N GLU A 28 7.88 15.69 -0.40
CA GLU A 28 8.18 17.09 -0.06
C GLU A 28 8.65 17.25 1.40
N GLY A 29 7.96 16.61 2.35
CA GLY A 29 8.31 16.68 3.77
C GLY A 29 9.66 16.03 4.08
N LEU A 30 9.95 14.88 3.47
CA LEU A 30 11.25 14.21 3.58
C LEU A 30 12.34 15.03 2.89
N GLY A 31 12.04 15.55 1.71
CA GLY A 31 13.01 16.30 0.92
C GLY A 31 13.43 17.62 1.57
N SER A 32 12.49 18.28 2.24
CA SER A 32 12.77 19.48 3.05
C SER A 32 13.70 19.17 4.23
N ARG A 33 13.62 17.97 4.81
CA ARG A 33 14.49 17.52 5.91
C ARG A 33 15.89 17.14 5.46
N GLU A 34 16.05 16.61 4.25
CA GLU A 34 17.35 16.22 3.67
C GLU A 34 18.08 17.39 2.97
N GLY A 35 17.59 18.64 3.10
CA GLY A 35 18.28 19.83 2.58
C GLY A 35 17.85 20.29 1.20
N GLY A 36 16.64 19.93 0.75
CA GLY A 36 16.05 20.39 -0.51
C GLY A 36 16.42 19.52 -1.70
N VAL A 37 15.96 18.26 -1.68
CA VAL A 37 16.01 17.36 -2.85
C VAL A 37 14.83 17.61 -3.79
N LYS A 38 14.96 17.17 -5.06
CA LYS A 38 13.91 17.38 -6.05
C LYS A 38 12.71 16.48 -5.74
N ARG A 39 11.52 16.97 -6.10
CA ARG A 39 10.30 16.18 -6.00
C ARG A 39 10.45 14.84 -6.72
N GLY A 40 10.09 13.76 -6.04
CA GLY A 40 10.15 12.38 -6.49
C GLY A 40 11.50 11.70 -6.25
N ASP A 41 12.54 12.40 -5.79
CA ASP A 41 13.83 11.77 -5.46
C ASP A 41 13.72 10.90 -4.20
N MET A 42 12.93 11.31 -3.19
CA MET A 42 12.78 10.55 -1.94
C MET A 42 11.97 9.27 -2.15
N LEU A 43 10.91 9.34 -2.95
CA LEU A 43 10.15 8.16 -3.37
C LEU A 43 11.06 7.17 -4.13
N ARG A 44 11.85 7.66 -5.10
CA ARG A 44 12.77 6.82 -5.88
C ARG A 44 13.82 6.14 -5.01
N LYS A 45 14.48 6.90 -4.13
CA LYS A 45 15.44 6.38 -3.16
C LYS A 45 14.83 5.26 -2.30
N HIS A 46 13.64 5.50 -1.74
CA HIS A 46 12.95 4.48 -0.96
C HIS A 46 12.56 3.26 -1.79
N ASN A 47 12.14 3.41 -3.05
CA ASN A 47 11.86 2.27 -3.92
C ASN A 47 13.10 1.40 -4.11
N GLU A 48 14.22 2.01 -4.49
CA GLU A 48 15.49 1.32 -4.78
C GLU A 48 16.06 0.62 -3.53
N GLU A 49 15.96 1.26 -2.36
CA GLU A 49 16.56 0.75 -1.12
C GLU A 49 15.66 -0.23 -0.35
N ARG A 50 14.33 -0.12 -0.47
CA ARG A 50 13.39 -0.79 0.45
C ARG A 50 12.47 -1.79 -0.24
N ILE A 51 12.28 -1.73 -1.56
CA ILE A 51 11.34 -2.61 -2.25
C ILE A 51 12.09 -3.74 -2.97
N ALA A 52 12.01 -4.94 -2.40
CA ALA A 52 12.65 -6.13 -2.97
C ALA A 52 12.20 -6.47 -4.41
N LEU A 53 10.97 -6.09 -4.79
CA LEU A 53 10.46 -6.28 -6.15
C LEU A 53 11.02 -5.26 -7.17
N GLY A 54 11.79 -4.26 -6.73
CA GLY A 54 12.44 -3.28 -7.61
C GLY A 54 11.47 -2.30 -8.30
N ARG A 55 10.20 -2.27 -7.90
CA ARG A 55 9.17 -1.36 -8.43
C ARG A 55 8.25 -0.87 -7.33
N THR A 56 7.72 0.34 -7.48
CA THR A 56 6.61 0.83 -6.63
C THR A 56 5.35 0.03 -6.90
N SER A 57 4.55 -0.18 -5.85
CA SER A 57 3.18 -0.67 -6.03
C SER A 57 2.35 0.38 -6.76
N VAL A 58 1.44 -0.06 -7.63
CA VAL A 58 0.42 0.81 -8.25
C VAL A 58 -0.96 0.57 -7.61
N PRO A 59 -1.95 1.46 -7.78
CA PRO A 59 -3.29 1.27 -7.23
C PRO A 59 -3.93 -0.08 -7.61
N GLU A 60 -3.64 -0.59 -8.81
CA GLU A 60 -4.15 -1.88 -9.29
C GLU A 60 -3.62 -3.07 -8.47
N ASP A 61 -2.38 -3.01 -7.98
CA ASP A 61 -1.83 -4.07 -7.11
C ASP A 61 -2.67 -4.18 -5.82
N VAL A 62 -3.08 -3.04 -5.25
CA VAL A 62 -3.93 -2.97 -4.06
C VAL A 62 -5.35 -3.45 -4.39
N ALA A 63 -5.92 -2.95 -5.50
CA ALA A 63 -7.27 -3.30 -5.91
C ALA A 63 -7.43 -4.80 -6.17
N ASN A 64 -6.43 -5.46 -6.75
CA ASN A 64 -6.46 -6.90 -7.01
C ASN A 64 -6.55 -7.72 -5.72
N LEU A 65 -5.74 -7.40 -4.71
CA LEU A 65 -5.77 -8.11 -3.43
C LEU A 65 -7.06 -7.83 -2.65
N VAL A 66 -7.46 -6.55 -2.56
CA VAL A 66 -8.69 -6.16 -1.86
C VAL A 66 -9.92 -6.74 -2.56
N GLY A 67 -9.91 -6.77 -3.90
CA GLY A 67 -10.94 -7.40 -4.71
C GLY A 67 -11.07 -8.89 -4.41
N PHE A 68 -9.96 -9.62 -4.32
CA PHE A 68 -9.97 -11.03 -3.87
C PHE A 68 -10.58 -11.16 -2.47
N LEU A 69 -10.13 -10.37 -1.49
CA LEU A 69 -10.63 -10.44 -0.11
C LEU A 69 -12.12 -10.12 0.01
N ALA A 70 -12.65 -9.28 -0.87
CA ALA A 70 -14.07 -8.94 -0.96
C ALA A 70 -14.88 -9.96 -1.79
N GLY A 71 -14.21 -10.76 -2.63
CA GLY A 71 -14.81 -11.71 -3.55
C GLY A 71 -15.38 -12.97 -2.90
N GLU A 72 -15.98 -13.81 -3.74
CA GLU A 72 -16.51 -15.12 -3.35
C GLU A 72 -15.38 -16.11 -3.10
N GLU A 73 -14.25 -15.95 -3.79
CA GLU A 73 -13.05 -16.79 -3.67
C GLU A 73 -12.40 -16.73 -2.28
N ALA A 74 -12.74 -15.71 -1.48
CA ALA A 74 -12.27 -15.53 -0.12
C ALA A 74 -13.35 -15.89 0.93
N ASP A 75 -14.32 -16.75 0.62
CA ASP A 75 -15.45 -17.11 1.50
C ASP A 75 -15.04 -17.63 2.90
N TYR A 76 -13.84 -18.20 3.03
CA TYR A 76 -13.29 -18.71 4.29
C TYR A 76 -12.14 -17.86 4.87
N VAL A 77 -11.87 -16.68 4.31
CA VAL A 77 -10.76 -15.81 4.74
C VAL A 77 -11.30 -14.67 5.62
N THR A 78 -11.05 -14.75 6.94
CA THR A 78 -11.36 -13.68 7.89
C THR A 78 -10.42 -13.72 9.11
N GLY A 79 -10.07 -12.56 9.65
CA GLY A 79 -9.19 -12.39 10.82
C GLY A 79 -9.29 -11.00 11.43
#